data_AF-A0A5J9TX80-F1
#
_entry.id   AF-A0A5J9TX80-F1
#
_cell.length_a   1.000
_cell.length_b   1.000
_cell.length_c   1.000
_cell.angle_alpha   90.00
_cell.angle_beta   90.00
_cell.angle_gamma   90.00
#
_symmetry.space_group_name_H-M   'P 1'
#
loop_
_entity.id
_entity.type
_entity.pdbx_description
1 polymer ?
#
loop_
_entity_poly.entity_id
_entity_poly.type
_entity_poly.pdbx_seq_one_letter_code
_entity_poly.pdbx_strand_id
1 'polypeptide(L)'
;MFPPELSEARIAWTLTCVLVTVLDDVFDVAGSREENENLAMLIDRWDTHGEIGFCSEHVEIAFRAVYETSKQLGAKAAAVQNRSVVHHIAEMWADVARAMLTEAEWRMNGYVPLPSMEEYMRVAEVSWGLGPILPATLYFVGPELPEEVVRCPERKLLRLVLAEGSAVPRPCKQVFWDMWKVMELFYRETDGYQPKEMRGAEDAVLHEPLLVGA
;
A
#
# COMPACT_ATOMS: atom_id res chain seq x y z
N MET A 1 11.21 11.34 4.24
CA MET A 1 12.13 10.76 3.23
C MET A 1 12.60 11.76 2.14
N PHE A 2 13.31 12.84 2.47
CA PHE A 2 13.78 13.84 1.47
C PHE A 2 15.18 13.66 0.84
N PRO A 3 16.16 12.95 1.46
CA PRO A 3 17.48 12.77 0.84
C PRO A 3 17.41 12.25 -0.62
N PRO A 4 18.23 12.76 -1.55
CA PRO A 4 18.17 12.41 -2.97
C PRO A 4 18.28 10.90 -3.23
N GLU A 5 19.09 10.20 -2.44
CA GLU A 5 19.39 8.76 -2.57
C GLU A 5 18.15 7.89 -2.36
N LEU A 6 17.12 8.41 -1.69
CA LEU A 6 15.85 7.71 -1.46
C LEU A 6 14.83 7.92 -2.58
N SER A 7 15.27 8.29 -3.79
CA SER A 7 14.36 8.55 -4.91
C SER A 7 13.50 7.34 -5.29
N GLU A 8 14.09 6.14 -5.37
CA GLU A 8 13.33 4.93 -5.69
C GLU A 8 12.35 4.57 -4.57
N ALA A 9 12.71 4.79 -3.31
CA ALA A 9 11.80 4.61 -2.18
C ALA A 9 10.59 5.55 -2.26
N ARG A 10 10.80 6.82 -2.61
CA ARG A 10 9.70 7.79 -2.83
C ARG A 10 8.81 7.38 -4.00
N ILE A 11 9.39 6.92 -5.11
CA ILE A 11 8.62 6.46 -6.28
C ILE A 11 7.77 5.24 -5.91
N ALA A 12 8.37 4.24 -5.24
CA ALA A 12 7.66 3.05 -4.79
C ALA A 12 6.51 3.40 -3.83
N TRP A 13 6.77 4.28 -2.86
CA TRP A 13 5.75 4.81 -1.95
C TRP A 13 4.58 5.44 -2.71
N THR A 14 4.86 6.40 -3.59
CA THR A 14 3.80 7.13 -4.31
C THR A 14 2.99 6.20 -5.22
N LEU A 15 3.65 5.34 -5.99
CA LEU A 15 2.95 4.42 -6.90
C LEU A 15 2.05 3.45 -6.14
N THR A 16 2.53 2.88 -5.03
CA THR A 16 1.74 1.95 -4.23
C THR A 16 0.58 2.64 -3.51
N CYS A 17 0.79 3.85 -2.96
CA CYS A 17 -0.31 4.64 -2.37
C CYS A 17 -1.42 4.90 -3.39
N VAL A 18 -1.07 5.36 -4.60
CA VAL A 18 -2.06 5.64 -5.66
C VAL A 18 -2.83 4.37 -6.04
N LEU A 19 -2.12 3.24 -6.19
CA LEU A 19 -2.77 1.97 -6.53
C LEU A 19 -3.69 1.45 -5.42
N VAL A 20 -3.31 1.60 -4.15
CA VAL A 20 -4.17 1.26 -3.01
C VAL A 20 -5.44 2.11 -3.04
N THR A 21 -5.33 3.43 -3.25
CA THR A 21 -6.49 4.32 -3.37
C THR A 21 -7.41 3.91 -4.53
N VAL A 22 -6.84 3.56 -5.70
CA VAL A 22 -7.62 3.09 -6.84
C VAL A 22 -8.36 1.79 -6.52
N LEU A 23 -7.71 0.83 -5.85
CA LEU A 23 -8.38 -0.41 -5.45
C LEU A 23 -9.49 -0.15 -4.44
N ASP A 24 -9.24 0.70 -3.44
CA ASP A 24 -10.23 1.10 -2.43
C ASP A 24 -11.51 1.64 -3.10
N ASP A 25 -11.38 2.59 -4.02
CA ASP A 25 -12.49 3.15 -4.79
C ASP A 25 -13.23 2.09 -5.63
N VAL A 26 -12.50 1.14 -6.23
CA VAL A 26 -13.10 0.03 -6.98
C VAL A 26 -13.93 -0.84 -6.05
N PHE A 27 -13.40 -1.27 -4.90
CA PHE A 27 -14.12 -2.18 -4.00
C PHE A 27 -15.31 -1.49 -3.29
N ASP A 28 -15.15 -0.25 -2.83
CA ASP A 28 -16.16 0.40 -1.99
C ASP A 28 -17.24 1.15 -2.80
N VAL A 29 -16.89 1.78 -3.92
CA VAL A 29 -17.81 2.67 -4.65
C VAL A 29 -18.09 2.23 -6.08
N ALA A 30 -17.05 2.05 -6.89
CA ALA A 30 -17.16 2.00 -8.34
C ALA A 30 -17.48 0.60 -8.90
N GLY A 31 -16.98 -0.45 -8.26
CA GLY A 31 -17.09 -1.82 -8.75
C GLY A 31 -18.41 -2.50 -8.41
N SER A 32 -18.89 -3.31 -9.35
CA SER A 32 -19.94 -4.28 -9.08
C SER A 32 -19.43 -5.48 -8.26
N ARG A 33 -20.34 -6.29 -7.71
CA ARG A 33 -19.96 -7.52 -7.00
C ARG A 33 -19.10 -8.44 -7.87
N GLU A 34 -19.52 -8.65 -9.12
CA GLU A 34 -18.79 -9.49 -10.08
C GLU A 34 -17.38 -8.95 -10.36
N GLU A 35 -17.24 -7.63 -10.53
CA GLU A 35 -15.95 -6.99 -10.75
C GLU A 35 -15.03 -7.09 -9.52
N ASN A 36 -15.57 -6.90 -8.32
CA ASN A 36 -14.81 -7.02 -7.08
C ASN A 36 -14.32 -8.46 -6.87
N GLU A 37 -15.19 -9.46 -7.07
CA GLU A 37 -14.84 -10.88 -6.97
C GLU A 37 -13.80 -11.28 -8.03
N ASN A 38 -13.95 -10.82 -9.28
CA ASN A 38 -12.99 -11.09 -10.35
C ASN A 38 -11.63 -10.45 -10.07
N LEU A 39 -11.59 -9.18 -9.65
CA LEU A 39 -10.35 -8.47 -9.33
C LEU A 39 -9.61 -9.10 -8.15
N ALA A 40 -10.32 -9.42 -7.06
CA ALA A 40 -9.73 -10.11 -5.92
C ALA A 40 -9.14 -11.47 -6.32
N MET A 41 -9.85 -12.24 -7.16
CA MET A 41 -9.37 -13.53 -7.65
C MET A 41 -8.12 -13.41 -8.53
N LEU A 42 -8.08 -12.40 -9.41
CA LEU A 42 -6.91 -12.12 -10.26
C LEU A 42 -5.67 -11.78 -9.42
N ILE A 43 -5.84 -10.97 -8.39
CA ILE A 43 -4.75 -10.60 -7.47
C ILE A 43 -4.31 -11.81 -6.62
N ASP A 44 -5.26 -12.60 -6.11
CA ASP A 44 -5.00 -13.80 -5.31
C ASP A 44 -4.23 -14.87 -6.10
N ARG A 45 -4.62 -15.09 -7.37
CA ARG A 45 -3.95 -16.03 -8.28
C ARG A 45 -2.90 -15.35 -9.15
N TRP A 46 -2.06 -14.55 -8.53
CA TRP A 46 -1.06 -13.71 -9.19
C TRP A 46 -0.29 -14.39 -10.35
N ASP A 47 0.21 -15.61 -10.13
CA ASP A 47 1.01 -16.33 -11.12
C ASP A 47 0.18 -17.05 -12.20
N THR A 48 -1.07 -17.38 -11.91
CA THR A 48 -1.99 -18.12 -12.80
C THR A 48 -3.19 -17.28 -13.26
N HIS A 49 -3.11 -15.95 -13.10
CA HIS A 49 -4.20 -15.03 -13.41
C HIS A 49 -4.71 -15.15 -14.86
N GLY A 50 -3.85 -15.58 -15.79
CA GLY A 50 -4.20 -15.83 -17.19
C GLY A 50 -5.28 -16.91 -17.40
N GLU A 51 -5.57 -17.72 -16.39
CA GLU A 51 -6.64 -18.75 -16.42
C GLU A 51 -8.02 -18.19 -16.04
N ILE A 52 -8.10 -17.01 -15.42
CA ILE A 52 -9.36 -16.45 -14.88
C ILE A 52 -10.12 -15.64 -15.92
N GLY A 53 -9.40 -14.85 -16.73
CA GLY A 53 -9.99 -13.85 -17.62
C GLY A 53 -10.50 -12.61 -16.87
N PHE A 54 -10.70 -11.52 -17.61
CA PHE A 54 -11.23 -10.26 -17.10
C PHE A 54 -12.73 -10.16 -17.36
N CYS A 55 -13.53 -9.84 -16.34
CA CYS A 55 -14.97 -9.67 -16.50
C CYS A 55 -15.35 -8.30 -17.10
N SER A 56 -14.45 -7.30 -17.00
CA SER A 56 -14.63 -5.98 -17.62
C SER A 56 -13.28 -5.33 -17.95
N GLU A 57 -13.31 -4.32 -18.83
CA GLU A 57 -12.14 -3.48 -19.15
C GLU A 57 -11.62 -2.73 -17.92
N HIS A 58 -12.51 -2.29 -17.02
CA HIS A 58 -12.13 -1.61 -15.77
C HIS A 58 -11.29 -2.54 -14.87
N VAL A 59 -11.71 -3.81 -14.72
CA VAL A 59 -10.96 -4.80 -13.94
C VAL A 59 -9.62 -5.12 -14.61
N GLU A 60 -9.57 -5.25 -15.93
CA GLU A 60 -8.31 -5.44 -16.66
C GLU A 60 -7.32 -4.29 -16.39
N ILE A 61 -7.79 -3.04 -16.49
CA ILE A 61 -6.97 -1.85 -16.25
C ILE A 61 -6.44 -1.84 -14.80
N ALA A 62 -7.33 -2.01 -13.82
CA ALA A 62 -6.96 -1.99 -12.41
C ALA A 62 -5.96 -3.10 -12.06
N PHE A 63 -6.25 -4.34 -12.49
CA PHE A 63 -5.36 -5.48 -12.27
C PHE A 63 -4.00 -5.27 -12.92
N ARG A 64 -3.94 -4.86 -14.20
CA ARG A 64 -2.67 -4.65 -14.90
C ARG A 64 -1.85 -3.54 -14.27
N ALA A 65 -2.49 -2.46 -13.80
CA ALA A 65 -1.80 -1.38 -13.12
C ALA A 65 -1.10 -1.88 -11.85
N VAL A 66 -1.78 -2.70 -11.03
CA VAL A 66 -1.20 -3.33 -9.84
C VAL A 66 -0.11 -4.33 -10.21
N TYR A 67 -0.40 -5.23 -11.15
CA TYR A 67 0.46 -6.34 -11.54
C TYR A 67 1.80 -5.86 -12.14
N GLU A 68 1.74 -5.01 -13.17
CA GLU A 68 2.93 -4.55 -13.87
C GLU A 68 3.78 -3.61 -13.01
N THR A 69 3.14 -2.70 -12.27
CA THR A 69 3.86 -1.80 -11.35
C THR A 69 4.60 -2.60 -10.28
N SER A 70 3.93 -3.60 -9.68
CA SER A 70 4.53 -4.46 -8.65
C SER A 70 5.69 -5.28 -9.20
N LYS A 71 5.59 -5.78 -10.44
CA LYS A 71 6.70 -6.49 -11.10
C LYS A 71 7.89 -5.57 -11.40
N GLN A 72 7.64 -4.34 -11.85
CA GLN A 72 8.68 -3.36 -12.09
C GLN A 72 9.41 -2.98 -10.80
N LEU A 73 8.66 -2.68 -9.73
CA LEU A 73 9.22 -2.41 -8.41
C LEU A 73 9.98 -3.63 -7.87
N GLY A 74 9.41 -4.83 -7.97
CA GLY A 74 10.07 -6.06 -7.53
C GLY A 74 11.37 -6.35 -8.27
N ALA A 75 11.45 -6.08 -9.58
CA ALA A 75 12.67 -6.24 -10.37
C ALA A 75 13.77 -5.27 -9.91
N LYS A 76 13.43 -4.00 -9.66
CA LYS A 76 14.37 -3.01 -9.12
C LYS A 76 14.81 -3.37 -7.70
N ALA A 77 13.86 -3.76 -6.86
CA ALA A 77 14.11 -4.17 -5.47
C ALA A 77 15.00 -5.40 -5.39
N ALA A 78 14.89 -6.35 -6.33
CA ALA A 78 15.74 -7.54 -6.35
C ALA A 78 17.24 -7.22 -6.47
N ALA A 79 17.60 -6.13 -7.17
CA ALA A 79 18.99 -5.69 -7.26
C ALA A 79 19.52 -5.13 -5.92
N VAL A 80 18.66 -4.54 -5.10
CA VAL A 80 19.01 -3.99 -3.78
C VAL A 80 19.00 -5.08 -2.70
N GLN A 81 18.04 -5.99 -2.78
CA GLN A 81 17.77 -7.01 -1.77
C GLN A 81 18.46 -8.35 -2.06
N ASN A 82 19.15 -8.47 -3.19
CA ASN A 82 19.86 -9.67 -3.63
C ASN A 82 19.00 -10.96 -3.65
N ARG A 83 17.68 -10.80 -3.79
CA ARG A 83 16.69 -11.88 -3.91
C ARG A 83 15.41 -11.35 -4.55
N SER A 84 14.58 -12.25 -5.09
CA SER A 84 13.25 -11.86 -5.55
C SER A 84 12.35 -11.48 -4.36
N VAL A 85 11.64 -10.37 -4.48
CA VAL A 85 10.63 -9.91 -3.52
C VAL A 85 9.22 -9.86 -4.11
N VAL A 86 9.06 -10.24 -5.39
CA VAL A 86 7.78 -10.14 -6.12
C VAL A 86 6.68 -10.96 -5.44
N HIS A 87 7.01 -12.16 -4.97
CA HIS A 87 6.05 -13.02 -4.27
C HIS A 87 5.51 -12.36 -3.00
N HIS A 88 6.39 -11.75 -2.19
CA HIS A 88 5.95 -11.05 -0.98
C HIS A 88 5.06 -9.85 -1.31
N ILE A 89 5.40 -9.08 -2.36
CA ILE A 89 4.56 -7.98 -2.82
C ILE A 89 3.18 -8.50 -3.27
N ALA A 90 3.14 -9.60 -4.02
CA ALA A 90 1.89 -10.21 -4.47
C ALA A 90 1.03 -10.72 -3.30
N GLU A 91 1.63 -11.36 -2.29
CA GLU A 91 0.95 -11.78 -1.06
C GLU A 91 0.31 -10.60 -0.34
N MET A 92 1.03 -9.48 -0.22
CA MET A 92 0.51 -8.27 0.43
C MET A 92 -0.66 -7.65 -0.35
N TRP A 93 -0.61 -7.63 -1.68
CA TRP A 93 -1.76 -7.20 -2.48
C TRP A 93 -2.96 -8.14 -2.33
N ALA A 94 -2.72 -9.45 -2.26
CA ALA A 94 -3.78 -10.42 -2.06
C ALA A 94 -4.45 -10.30 -0.69
N ASP A 95 -3.66 -10.05 0.37
CA ASP A 95 -4.19 -9.74 1.70
C ASP A 95 -5.11 -8.52 1.69
N VAL A 96 -4.67 -7.41 1.07
CA VAL A 96 -5.47 -6.18 0.95
C VAL A 96 -6.73 -6.40 0.11
N ALA A 97 -6.62 -7.05 -1.06
CA ALA A 97 -7.76 -7.28 -1.94
C ALA A 97 -8.84 -8.16 -1.27
N ARG A 98 -8.43 -9.19 -0.49
CA ARG A 98 -9.37 -10.00 0.29
C ARG A 98 -10.04 -9.20 1.40
N ALA A 99 -9.30 -8.33 2.08
CA ALA A 99 -9.85 -7.47 3.13
C ALA A 99 -10.86 -6.46 2.56
N MET A 100 -10.50 -5.77 1.47
CA MET A 100 -11.40 -4.83 0.77
C MET A 100 -12.64 -5.54 0.21
N LEU A 101 -12.50 -6.74 -0.37
CA LEU A 101 -13.65 -7.53 -0.80
C LEU A 101 -14.57 -7.87 0.38
N THR A 102 -13.99 -8.25 1.52
CA THR A 102 -14.76 -8.52 2.74
C THR A 102 -15.57 -7.29 3.16
N GLU A 103 -15.00 -6.09 3.15
CA GLU A 103 -15.69 -4.83 3.43
C GLU A 103 -16.78 -4.48 2.40
N ALA A 104 -16.53 -4.76 1.13
CA ALA A 104 -17.51 -4.58 0.06
C ALA A 104 -18.71 -5.54 0.22
N GLU A 105 -18.47 -6.82 0.54
CA GLU A 105 -19.54 -7.81 0.76
C GLU A 105 -20.44 -7.42 1.94
N TRP A 106 -19.79 -7.05 3.03
CA TRP A 106 -20.34 -6.42 4.21
C TRP A 106 -21.30 -5.27 3.85
N ARG A 107 -20.83 -4.27 3.10
CA ARG A 107 -21.65 -3.15 2.60
C ARG A 107 -22.82 -3.63 1.73
N MET A 108 -22.56 -4.48 0.73
CA MET A 108 -23.56 -4.90 -0.27
C MET A 108 -24.68 -5.76 0.33
N ASN A 109 -24.39 -6.56 1.35
CA ASN A 109 -25.37 -7.42 2.00
C ASN A 109 -26.25 -6.66 3.01
N GLY A 110 -26.03 -5.36 3.21
CA GLY A 110 -26.81 -4.53 4.13
C GLY A 110 -26.70 -4.93 5.61
N TYR A 111 -25.70 -5.76 5.94
CA TYR A 111 -25.33 -6.22 7.29
C TYR A 111 -26.45 -6.60 8.26
N VAL A 112 -26.73 -7.91 8.38
CA VAL A 112 -27.39 -8.46 9.57
C VAL A 112 -26.76 -9.83 9.91
N PRO A 113 -26.07 -9.98 11.08
CA PRO A 113 -25.68 -8.94 12.05
C PRO A 113 -24.44 -8.14 11.62
N LEU A 114 -24.24 -6.96 12.24
CA LEU A 114 -23.02 -6.14 12.12
C LEU A 114 -21.80 -6.89 12.69
N PRO A 115 -20.59 -6.66 12.15
CA PRO A 115 -19.40 -7.30 12.66
C PRO A 115 -19.10 -6.74 14.04
N SER A 116 -18.49 -7.56 14.90
CA SER A 116 -17.98 -7.02 16.16
C SER A 116 -16.85 -6.02 15.88
N MET A 117 -16.59 -5.08 16.81
CA MET A 117 -15.43 -4.18 16.68
C MET A 117 -14.12 -4.96 16.49
N GLU A 118 -13.96 -6.11 17.16
CA GLU A 118 -12.79 -6.95 17.00
C GLU A 118 -12.67 -7.55 15.59
N GLU A 119 -13.78 -7.98 15.01
CA GLU A 119 -13.83 -8.52 13.65
C GLU A 119 -13.59 -7.42 12.60
N TYR A 120 -14.25 -6.27 12.75
CA TYR A 120 -14.02 -5.10 11.92
C TYR A 120 -12.54 -4.69 11.94
N MET A 121 -11.96 -4.48 13.11
CA MET A 121 -10.55 -4.07 13.23
C MET A 121 -9.59 -5.10 12.64
N ARG A 122 -9.98 -6.38 12.58
CA ARG A 122 -9.14 -7.40 11.96
C ARG A 122 -9.00 -7.21 10.46
N VAL A 123 -10.09 -6.81 9.80
CA VAL A 123 -10.18 -6.55 8.36
C VAL A 123 -9.68 -5.15 8.05
N ALA A 124 -10.16 -4.13 8.77
CA ALA A 124 -9.84 -2.72 8.57
C ALA A 124 -8.34 -2.42 8.67
N GLU A 125 -7.61 -3.11 9.57
CA GLU A 125 -6.16 -2.95 9.68
C GLU A 125 -5.43 -3.36 8.40
N VAL A 126 -5.96 -4.35 7.66
CA VAL A 126 -5.37 -4.86 6.41
C VAL A 126 -5.92 -4.10 5.21
N SER A 127 -7.23 -3.81 5.16
CA SER A 127 -7.83 -3.07 4.03
C SER A 127 -7.32 -1.63 3.94
N TRP A 128 -6.77 -1.06 5.02
CA TRP A 128 -6.07 0.23 4.99
C TRP A 128 -4.85 0.26 4.04
N GLY A 129 -4.28 -0.90 3.70
CA GLY A 129 -3.36 -1.02 2.57
C GLY A 129 -1.89 -0.71 2.85
N LEU A 130 -1.44 -0.71 4.11
CA LEU A 130 -0.01 -0.59 4.40
C LEU A 130 0.81 -1.79 3.95
N GLY A 131 0.18 -2.97 3.91
CA GLY A 131 0.78 -4.22 3.44
C GLY A 131 1.58 -4.06 2.14
N PRO A 132 1.03 -3.53 1.04
CA PRO A 132 1.78 -3.30 -0.20
C PRO A 132 2.68 -2.05 -0.15
N ILE A 133 2.30 -0.98 0.57
CA ILE A 133 3.03 0.30 0.57
C ILE A 133 4.37 0.20 1.30
N LEU A 134 4.35 -0.35 2.53
CA LEU A 134 5.50 -0.31 3.41
C LEU A 134 6.64 -1.22 2.90
N PRO A 135 6.44 -2.53 2.64
CA PRO A 135 7.49 -3.39 2.07
C PRO A 135 8.04 -2.88 0.75
N ALA A 136 7.18 -2.46 -0.18
CA ALA A 136 7.61 -1.93 -1.48
C ALA A 136 8.56 -0.74 -1.32
N THR A 137 8.32 0.10 -0.31
CA THR A 137 9.19 1.23 0.03
C THR A 137 10.47 0.76 0.73
N LEU A 138 10.35 -0.10 1.74
CA LEU A 138 11.49 -0.53 2.58
C LEU A 138 12.56 -1.27 1.77
N TYR A 139 12.21 -1.93 0.67
CA TYR A 139 13.19 -2.57 -0.21
C TYR A 139 14.20 -1.62 -0.84
N PHE A 140 13.91 -0.32 -0.86
CA PHE A 140 14.77 0.73 -1.39
C PHE A 140 15.41 1.58 -0.28
N VAL A 141 15.25 1.20 0.99
CA VAL A 141 15.68 1.99 2.15
C VAL A 141 16.80 1.29 2.90
N GLY A 142 18.03 1.80 2.75
CA GLY A 142 19.18 1.31 3.50
C GLY A 142 19.68 -0.05 3.01
N PRO A 143 20.22 -0.90 3.90
CA PRO A 143 20.80 -2.19 3.51
C PRO A 143 19.74 -3.25 3.22
N GLU A 144 20.19 -4.41 2.73
CA GLU A 144 19.36 -5.61 2.57
C GLU A 144 18.58 -5.91 3.86
N LEU A 145 17.28 -6.16 3.71
CA LEU A 145 16.41 -6.51 4.83
C LEU A 145 16.63 -7.96 5.26
N PRO A 146 16.53 -8.29 6.56
CA PRO A 146 16.51 -9.68 7.00
C PRO A 146 15.36 -10.49 6.36
N GLU A 147 15.59 -11.77 6.06
CA GLU A 147 14.55 -12.67 5.48
C GLU A 147 13.28 -12.73 6.34
N GLU A 148 13.43 -12.64 7.66
CA GLU A 148 12.30 -12.61 8.59
C GLU A 148 11.39 -11.39 8.41
N VAL A 149 11.90 -10.28 7.88
CA VAL A 149 11.13 -9.06 7.57
C VAL A 149 10.39 -9.23 6.24
N VAL A 150 10.99 -9.95 5.29
CA VAL A 150 10.43 -10.17 3.94
C VAL A 150 9.44 -11.31 3.86
N ARG A 151 9.38 -12.18 4.88
CA ARG A 151 8.40 -13.27 4.97
C ARG A 151 7.35 -13.05 6.06
N CYS A 152 7.34 -11.88 6.69
CA CYS A 152 6.40 -11.63 7.79
C CYS A 152 5.09 -11.02 7.28
N PRO A 153 3.93 -11.52 7.76
CA PRO A 153 2.66 -10.85 7.50
C PRO A 153 2.68 -9.41 8.01
N GLU A 154 1.88 -8.54 7.41
CA GLU A 154 1.79 -7.10 7.70
C GLU A 154 1.80 -6.79 9.20
N ARG A 155 0.92 -7.41 9.99
CA ARG A 155 0.85 -7.19 11.46
C ARG A 155 2.16 -7.46 12.18
N LYS A 156 2.89 -8.49 11.74
CA LYS A 156 4.19 -8.82 12.32
C LYS A 156 5.26 -7.85 11.83
N LEU A 157 5.20 -7.40 10.58
CA LEU A 157 6.06 -6.35 10.06
C LEU A 157 5.91 -5.05 10.86
N LEU A 158 4.67 -4.59 11.07
CA LEU A 158 4.38 -3.39 11.86
C LEU A 158 4.95 -3.48 13.27
N ARG A 159 4.78 -4.64 13.94
CA ARG A 159 5.38 -4.90 15.25
C ARG A 159 6.91 -4.89 15.22
N LEU A 160 7.53 -5.48 14.20
CA LEU A 160 9.00 -5.50 14.06
C LEU A 160 9.55 -4.10 13.83
N VAL A 161 8.86 -3.26 13.06
CA VAL A 161 9.25 -1.87 12.81
C VAL A 161 9.19 -1.05 14.11
N LEU A 162 8.17 -1.27 14.94
CA LEU A 162 7.99 -0.59 16.23
C LEU A 162 8.91 -1.10 17.35
N ALA A 163 9.34 -2.36 17.29
CA ALA A 163 10.11 -2.98 18.36
C ALA A 163 11.55 -2.42 18.49
N GLU A 164 11.95 -2.05 19.70
CA GLU A 164 13.34 -1.72 20.01
C GLU A 164 14.24 -2.97 19.88
N GLY A 165 15.45 -2.80 19.33
CA GLY A 165 16.38 -3.90 19.13
C GLY A 165 16.02 -4.91 18.02
N SER A 166 14.90 -4.72 17.31
CA SER A 166 14.57 -5.58 16.16
C SER A 166 15.59 -5.46 15.02
N ALA A 167 15.65 -6.46 14.16
CA ALA A 167 16.57 -6.53 13.03
C ALA A 167 16.23 -5.53 11.89
N VAL A 168 15.13 -4.78 12.00
CA VAL A 168 14.74 -3.76 11.02
C VAL A 168 15.71 -2.57 11.09
N PRO A 169 16.35 -2.18 9.96
CA PRO A 169 17.28 -1.05 9.94
C PRO A 169 16.65 0.26 10.42
N ARG A 170 17.42 1.11 11.10
CA ARG A 170 16.94 2.42 11.59
C ARG A 170 16.30 3.29 10.50
N PRO A 171 16.86 3.40 9.28
CA PRO A 171 16.22 4.15 8.20
C PRO A 171 14.82 3.63 7.86
N CYS A 172 14.62 2.30 7.86
CA CYS A 172 13.31 1.69 7.63
C CYS A 172 12.30 2.06 8.73
N LYS A 173 12.73 2.06 10.00
CA LYS A 173 11.89 2.51 11.12
C LYS A 173 11.52 3.99 10.98
N GLN A 174 12.44 4.82 10.52
CA GLN A 174 12.18 6.24 10.30
C GLN A 174 11.10 6.46 9.23
N VAL A 175 11.08 5.67 8.15
CA VAL A 175 10.03 5.75 7.12
C VAL A 175 8.65 5.53 7.72
N PHE A 176 8.50 4.53 8.58
CA PHE A 176 7.24 4.26 9.26
C PHE A 176 6.79 5.42 10.16
N TRP A 177 7.71 6.01 10.92
CA TRP A 177 7.40 7.17 11.75
C TRP A 177 7.07 8.42 10.94
N ASP A 178 7.77 8.63 9.81
CA ASP A 178 7.48 9.72 8.87
C ASP A 178 6.06 9.55 8.29
N MET A 179 5.68 8.33 7.89
CA MET A 179 4.33 8.00 7.45
C MET A 179 3.29 8.34 8.51
N TRP A 180 3.51 7.93 9.76
CA TRP A 180 2.54 8.20 10.83
C TRP A 180 2.29 9.70 11.02
N LYS A 181 3.35 10.52 10.91
CA LYS A 181 3.21 11.99 10.96
C LYS A 181 2.43 12.54 9.76
N VAL A 182 2.60 11.97 8.57
CA VAL A 182 1.82 12.35 7.39
C VAL A 182 0.35 11.97 7.58
N MET A 183 0.07 10.76 8.06
CA MET A 183 -1.31 10.32 8.32
C MET A 183 -1.98 11.13 9.42
N GLU A 184 -1.25 11.43 10.50
CA GLU A 184 -1.73 12.35 11.53
C GLU A 184 -2.03 13.72 10.91
N LEU A 185 -1.11 14.31 10.15
CA LEU A 185 -1.36 15.60 9.48
C LEU A 185 -2.58 15.55 8.56
N PHE A 186 -2.72 14.47 7.79
CA PHE A 186 -3.74 14.30 6.77
C PHE A 186 -5.14 14.09 7.36
N TYR A 187 -5.25 13.36 8.48
CA TYR A 187 -6.53 12.97 9.09
C TYR A 187 -6.84 13.66 10.43
N ARG A 188 -6.00 14.59 10.91
CA ARG A 188 -6.18 15.23 12.23
C ARG A 188 -7.46 16.06 12.32
N GLU A 189 -7.74 16.87 11.30
CA GLU A 189 -8.87 17.82 11.32
C GLU A 189 -10.02 17.33 10.45
N THR A 190 -9.72 16.95 9.21
CA THR A 190 -10.68 16.47 8.22
C THR A 190 -10.04 15.36 7.37
N ASP A 191 -10.75 14.89 6.35
CA ASP A 191 -10.13 14.06 5.32
C ASP A 191 -9.24 14.93 4.42
N GLY A 192 -7.92 14.74 4.51
CA GLY A 192 -6.91 15.49 3.77
C GLY A 192 -6.97 15.33 2.24
N TYR A 193 -7.83 14.45 1.70
CA TYR A 193 -8.18 14.45 0.28
C TYR A 193 -8.97 15.71 -0.13
N GLN A 194 -9.36 16.56 0.83
CA GLN A 194 -9.88 17.89 0.55
C GLN A 194 -8.77 18.86 0.11
N PRO A 195 -8.84 19.41 -1.12
CA PRO A 195 -7.69 20.08 -1.72
C PRO A 195 -7.21 21.38 -1.03
N LYS A 196 -7.96 21.99 -0.12
CA LYS A 196 -7.58 23.31 0.44
C LYS A 196 -6.53 23.23 1.54
N GLU A 197 -6.51 22.15 2.33
CA GLU A 197 -5.64 22.05 3.51
C GLU A 197 -4.24 21.58 3.13
N MET A 198 -4.13 20.64 2.18
CA MET A 198 -2.86 20.07 1.75
C MET A 198 -2.13 20.88 0.66
N ARG A 199 -2.85 21.66 -0.17
CA ARG A 199 -2.23 22.45 -1.25
C ARG A 199 -1.19 23.46 -0.76
N GLY A 200 -1.45 24.14 0.36
CA GLY A 200 -0.47 25.10 0.89
C GLY A 200 0.84 24.43 1.33
N ALA A 201 0.75 23.21 1.87
CA ALA A 201 1.94 22.44 2.23
C ALA A 201 2.66 21.90 0.98
N GLU A 202 1.93 21.47 -0.04
CA GLU A 202 2.48 21.05 -1.33
C GLU A 202 3.25 22.18 -2.01
N ASP A 203 2.63 23.35 -2.14
CA ASP A 203 3.22 24.53 -2.77
C ASP A 203 4.52 24.93 -2.06
N ALA A 204 4.49 25.03 -0.73
CA ALA A 204 5.64 25.42 0.08
C ALA A 204 6.83 24.44 -0.01
N VAL A 205 6.58 23.15 -0.31
CA VAL A 205 7.62 22.11 -0.32
C VAL A 205 8.12 21.82 -1.74
N LEU A 206 7.25 21.84 -2.75
CA LEU A 206 7.56 21.40 -4.11
C LEU A 206 7.70 22.53 -5.12
N HIS A 207 7.01 23.65 -4.92
CA HIS A 207 6.86 24.70 -5.95
C HIS A 207 7.48 26.05 -5.56
N GLU A 208 7.46 26.41 -4.28
CA GLU A 208 7.96 27.70 -3.79
C GLU A 208 9.45 27.61 -3.38
N PRO A 209 10.37 28.22 -4.16
CA PRO A 209 11.78 28.23 -3.79
C PRO A 209 12.03 29.17 -2.60
N LEU A 210 12.94 28.78 -1.71
CA LEU A 210 13.43 29.67 -0.66
C LEU A 210 14.22 30.83 -1.29
N LEU A 211 13.76 32.06 -1.06
CA LEU A 211 14.51 33.25 -1.45
C LEU A 211 15.68 33.44 -0.50
N VAL A 212 16.88 33.14 -0.98
CA VAL A 212 18.12 33.43 -0.26
C VAL A 212 18.54 34.85 -0.64
N GLY A 213 18.57 35.77 0.33
CA GLY A 213 19.00 37.15 0.10
C GLY A 213 20.41 37.21 -0.49
N ALA A 214 20.60 38.12 -1.45
CA ALA A 214 21.88 38.35 -2.15
C ALA A 214 22.95 38.99 -1.24
#